data_AF-R7U490-F1
#
_entry.id   AF-R7U490-F1
#
_cell.length_a   1.000
_cell.length_b   1.000
_cell.length_c   1.000
_cell.angle_alpha   90.00
_cell.angle_beta   90.00
_cell.angle_gamma   90.00
#
_symmetry.space_group_name_H-M   'P 1'
#
loop_
_entity.id
_entity.type
_entity.pdbx_description
1 polymer ?
#
loop_
_entity_poly.entity_id
_entity_poly.type
_entity_poly.pdbx_seq_one_letter_code
_entity_poly.pdbx_strand_id
1 'polypeptide(L)'
;MVLCLGVGLFCGTLFRAIEITTVGIFEELFRFRVPWLEDLRVIFIVVACVMGLFSIVLLAFGFLATGATRQNIYSGASCIMGGRISAIFFTVVTFILNVAWMLVSSFLAMPIFLWIMLMSICNEEILQKDTWYLEGYCLNLSRFGIYRNFTEGLDQNALCTPTELGDFCEHVDNAGPMYTLAFAGSLLIVLGMVSFLITMATNYQRIKTSQELTEYRNAVDLELTDTTMIESRKHYD
;
A
#
# COMPACT_ATOMS: atom_id res chain seq x y z
N MET A 1 4.66 11.62 3.25
CA MET A 1 5.05 11.80 1.83
C MET A 1 5.14 10.46 1.10
N VAL A 2 5.95 9.49 1.56
CA VAL A 2 6.07 8.14 0.94
C VAL A 2 4.72 7.44 0.79
N LEU A 3 3.85 7.52 1.79
CA LEU A 3 2.50 6.94 1.77
C LEU A 3 1.63 7.48 0.60
N CYS A 4 1.60 8.81 0.41
CA CYS A 4 0.86 9.45 -0.69
C CYS A 4 1.37 9.01 -2.05
N LEU A 5 2.70 8.94 -2.22
CA LEU A 5 3.33 8.50 -3.46
C LEU A 5 2.98 7.03 -3.75
N GLY A 6 3.02 6.17 -2.74
CA GLY A 6 2.64 4.76 -2.87
C GLY A 6 1.18 4.59 -3.31
N VAL A 7 0.24 5.33 -2.70
CA VAL A 7 -1.19 5.29 -3.08
C VAL A 7 -1.41 5.76 -4.52
N GLY A 8 -0.77 6.86 -4.92
CA GLY A 8 -0.87 7.38 -6.28
C GLY A 8 -0.32 6.40 -7.32
N LEU A 9 0.86 5.83 -7.04
CA LEU A 9 1.49 4.84 -7.89
C LEU A 9 0.60 3.60 -8.01
N PHE A 10 0.19 3.01 -6.88
CA PHE A 10 -0.65 1.82 -6.83
C PHE A 10 -1.97 2.01 -7.59
N CYS A 11 -2.69 3.11 -7.36
CA CYS A 11 -3.98 3.34 -8.00
C CYS A 11 -3.83 3.53 -9.52
N GLY A 12 -2.84 4.31 -9.95
CA GLY A 12 -2.63 4.60 -11.37
C GLY A 12 -2.19 3.36 -12.15
N THR A 13 -1.20 2.63 -11.62
CA THR A 13 -0.65 1.47 -12.32
C THR A 13 -1.58 0.27 -12.27
N LEU A 14 -2.30 0.03 -11.17
CA LEU A 14 -3.27 -1.06 -11.11
C LEU A 14 -4.47 -0.80 -12.03
N PHE A 15 -4.95 0.44 -12.11
CA PHE A 15 -6.02 0.80 -13.05
C PHE A 15 -5.63 0.48 -14.50
N ARG A 16 -4.42 0.86 -14.89
CA ARG A 16 -3.87 0.59 -16.23
C ARG A 16 -3.59 -0.89 -16.46
N ALA A 17 -3.04 -1.59 -15.47
CA ALA A 17 -2.74 -3.02 -15.57
C ALA A 17 -4.02 -3.83 -15.85
N ILE A 18 -5.08 -3.57 -15.09
CA ILE A 18 -6.35 -4.28 -15.27
C ILE A 18 -6.99 -3.88 -16.60
N GLU A 19 -6.97 -2.60 -16.99
CA GLU A 19 -7.49 -2.12 -18.28
C GLU A 19 -6.86 -2.85 -19.47
N ILE A 20 -5.52 -2.94 -19.53
CA ILE A 20 -4.79 -3.63 -20.60
C ILE A 20 -5.16 -5.13 -20.60
N THR A 21 -5.25 -5.73 -19.42
CA THR A 21 -5.57 -7.16 -19.29
C THR A 21 -7.01 -7.46 -19.73
N THR A 22 -7.99 -6.64 -19.33
CA THR A 22 -9.39 -6.88 -19.66
C THR A 22 -9.71 -6.54 -21.10
N VAL A 23 -9.27 -5.37 -21.57
CA VAL A 23 -9.63 -4.89 -22.92
C VAL A 23 -8.74 -5.54 -23.97
N GLY A 24 -7.41 -5.49 -23.81
CA GLY A 24 -6.47 -6.00 -24.81
C GLY A 24 -6.45 -7.53 -24.89
N ILE A 25 -6.32 -8.20 -23.74
CA ILE A 25 -6.23 -9.67 -23.76
C ILE A 25 -7.63 -10.27 -23.89
N PHE A 26 -8.54 -10.02 -22.96
CA PHE A 26 -9.81 -10.75 -22.91
C PHE A 26 -10.86 -10.30 -23.94
N GLU A 27 -11.06 -9.00 -24.14
CA GLU A 27 -12.07 -8.51 -25.08
C GLU A 27 -11.59 -8.49 -26.55
N GLU A 28 -10.39 -8.00 -26.84
CA GLU A 28 -9.90 -7.89 -28.23
C GLU A 28 -9.49 -9.26 -28.81
N LEU A 29 -8.76 -10.05 -28.04
CA LEU A 29 -8.21 -11.34 -28.50
C LEU A 29 -9.17 -12.50 -28.31
N PHE A 30 -9.63 -12.71 -27.08
CA PHE A 30 -10.51 -13.85 -26.77
C PHE A 30 -12.00 -13.55 -26.95
N ARG A 31 -12.37 -12.30 -27.26
CA ARG A 31 -13.76 -11.86 -27.52
C ARG A 31 -14.75 -12.24 -26.43
N PHE A 32 -14.32 -12.23 -25.17
CA PHE A 32 -15.21 -12.48 -24.04
C PHE A 32 -15.02 -11.48 -22.89
N ARG A 33 -16.11 -11.20 -22.17
CA ARG A 33 -16.11 -10.30 -21.03
C ARG A 33 -15.96 -11.06 -19.72
N VAL A 34 -15.11 -10.53 -18.84
CA VAL A 34 -14.82 -11.12 -17.53
C VAL A 34 -15.31 -10.17 -16.42
N PRO A 35 -16.59 -10.25 -16.01
CA PRO A 35 -17.17 -9.27 -15.09
C PRO A 35 -16.50 -9.27 -13.71
N TRP A 36 -16.02 -10.41 -13.23
CA TRP A 36 -15.37 -10.49 -11.91
C TRP A 36 -14.05 -9.70 -11.83
N LEU A 37 -13.34 -9.53 -12.95
CA LEU A 37 -12.12 -8.70 -13.01
C LEU A 37 -12.46 -7.21 -12.94
N GLU A 38 -13.58 -6.81 -13.56
CA GLU A 38 -14.09 -5.44 -13.48
C GLU A 38 -14.54 -5.11 -12.05
N ASP A 39 -15.23 -6.02 -11.38
CA ASP A 39 -15.63 -5.87 -9.97
C ASP A 39 -14.40 -5.71 -9.06
N LEU A 40 -13.39 -6.55 -9.25
CA LEU A 40 -12.14 -6.51 -8.49
C LEU A 40 -11.37 -5.19 -8.70
N ARG A 41 -11.36 -4.65 -9.94
CA ARG A 41 -10.79 -3.34 -10.25
C ARG A 41 -11.45 -2.23 -9.44
N VAL A 42 -12.78 -2.20 -9.41
CA VAL A 42 -13.55 -1.18 -8.68
C VAL A 42 -13.26 -1.26 -7.18
N ILE A 43 -13.21 -2.46 -6.62
CA ILE A 43 -12.88 -2.67 -5.20
C ILE A 43 -11.51 -2.07 -4.85
N PHE A 44 -10.48 -2.36 -5.65
CA PHE A 44 -9.14 -1.82 -5.38
C PHE A 44 -9.05 -0.30 -5.51
N ILE A 45 -9.78 0.31 -6.44
CA ILE A 45 -9.85 1.77 -6.58
C ILE A 45 -10.47 2.38 -5.33
N VAL A 46 -11.59 1.83 -4.84
CA VAL A 46 -12.26 2.31 -3.62
C VAL A 46 -11.30 2.21 -2.42
N VAL A 47 -10.60 1.08 -2.27
CA VAL A 47 -9.60 0.89 -1.20
C VAL A 47 -8.46 1.92 -1.32
N ALA A 48 -7.97 2.19 -2.53
CA ALA A 48 -6.93 3.20 -2.76
C ALA A 48 -7.41 4.62 -2.43
N CYS A 49 -8.64 4.99 -2.77
CA CYS A 49 -9.23 6.29 -2.42
C CYS A 49 -9.34 6.47 -0.90
N VAL A 50 -9.87 5.46 -0.19
CA VAL A 50 -9.95 5.48 1.28
C VAL A 50 -8.56 5.62 1.90
N MET A 51 -7.58 4.89 1.36
CA MET A 51 -6.19 4.97 1.82
C MET A 51 -5.56 6.33 1.54
N GLY A 52 -5.87 6.96 0.42
CA GLY A 52 -5.43 8.31 0.08
C GLY A 52 -5.97 9.36 1.05
N LEU A 53 -7.26 9.28 1.40
CA LEU A 53 -7.86 10.15 2.42
C LEU A 53 -7.21 9.94 3.79
N PHE A 54 -7.03 8.68 4.19
CA PHE A 54 -6.36 8.33 5.44
C PHE A 54 -4.92 8.86 5.47
N SER A 55 -4.20 8.76 4.36
CA SER A 55 -2.85 9.30 4.19
C SER A 55 -2.78 10.82 4.45
N ILE A 56 -3.75 11.59 3.95
CA ILE A 56 -3.81 13.04 4.17
C ILE A 56 -4.06 13.34 5.65
N VAL A 57 -4.95 12.58 6.30
CA VAL A 57 -5.22 12.73 7.75
C VAL A 57 -3.97 12.43 8.57
N LEU A 58 -3.24 11.34 8.27
CA LEU A 58 -1.98 11.02 8.94
C LEU A 58 -0.90 12.09 8.71
N LEU A 59 -0.84 12.66 7.50
CA LEU A 59 0.07 13.76 7.18
C LEU A 59 -0.22 15.00 8.03
N ALA A 60 -1.50 15.40 8.11
CA ALA A 60 -1.94 16.53 8.94
C ALA A 60 -1.62 16.28 10.42
N PHE A 61 -1.89 15.07 10.92
CA PHE A 61 -1.56 14.69 12.29
C PHE A 61 -0.03 14.72 12.54
N GLY A 62 0.77 14.27 11.58
CA GLY A 62 2.23 14.32 11.65
C GLY A 62 2.79 15.74 11.77
N PHE A 63 2.23 16.70 11.02
CA PHE A 63 2.61 18.12 11.13
C PHE A 63 2.20 18.74 12.48
N LEU A 64 1.02 18.39 12.98
CA LEU A 64 0.56 18.84 14.29
C LEU A 64 1.45 18.29 15.43
N ALA A 65 1.92 17.05 15.29
CA ALA A 65 2.78 16.39 16.28
C ALA A 65 4.22 16.96 16.34
N THR A 66 4.78 17.45 15.22
CA THR A 66 6.18 17.90 15.15
C THR A 66 6.43 19.37 15.53
N GLY A 67 5.41 20.19 15.80
CA GLY A 67 5.58 21.36 16.65
C GLY A 67 6.04 22.67 16.01
N ALA A 68 5.32 23.17 15.00
CA ALA A 68 5.39 24.59 14.61
C ALA A 68 4.16 25.43 15.05
N THR A 69 3.05 24.80 15.50
CA THR A 69 1.80 25.52 15.87
C THR A 69 1.52 25.54 17.39
N ARG A 70 2.38 24.91 18.20
CA ARG A 70 2.16 24.73 19.65
C ARG A 70 2.15 26.03 20.46
N GLN A 71 2.58 27.16 19.90
CA GLN A 71 2.69 28.41 20.65
C GLN A 71 1.46 29.34 20.63
N ASN A 72 0.46 29.15 19.75
CA ASN A 72 -0.53 30.23 19.56
C ASN A 72 -2.02 29.92 19.78
N ILE A 73 -2.51 28.65 19.77
CA ILE A 73 -3.98 28.44 19.68
C ILE A 73 -4.63 27.42 20.66
N TYR A 74 -3.93 26.45 21.27
CA TYR A 74 -4.61 25.46 22.13
C TYR A 74 -3.88 25.17 23.46
N SER A 75 -4.16 25.96 24.49
CA SER A 75 -3.72 25.75 25.88
C SER A 75 -4.82 25.15 26.78
N GLY A 76 -5.83 24.48 26.21
CA GLY A 76 -6.88 23.81 26.97
C GLY A 76 -6.52 22.36 27.31
N ALA A 77 -6.63 21.97 28.59
CA ALA A 77 -6.39 20.60 29.07
C ALA A 77 -7.20 19.53 28.29
N SER A 78 -8.42 19.87 27.86
CA SER A 78 -9.29 18.99 27.06
C SER A 78 -8.73 18.70 25.65
N CYS A 79 -8.03 19.65 25.02
CA CYS A 79 -7.40 19.44 23.72
C CYS A 79 -6.11 18.62 23.80
N ILE A 80 -5.39 18.71 24.92
CA ILE A 80 -4.22 17.87 25.20
C ILE A 80 -4.66 16.40 25.40
N MET A 81 -5.78 16.18 26.09
CA MET A 81 -6.38 14.86 26.29
C MET A 81 -6.87 14.24 24.97
N GLY A 82 -7.54 15.02 24.12
CA GLY A 82 -8.00 14.60 22.79
C GLY A 82 -6.86 14.16 21.87
N GLY A 83 -5.74 14.90 21.87
CA GLY A 83 -4.56 14.56 21.06
C GLY A 83 -3.92 13.21 21.41
N ARG A 84 -3.91 12.82 22.69
CA ARG A 84 -3.39 11.51 23.14
C ARG A 84 -4.30 10.36 22.72
N ILE A 85 -5.61 10.52 22.88
CA ILE A 85 -6.58 9.50 22.49
C ILE A 85 -6.57 9.32 20.97
N SER A 86 -6.52 10.42 20.20
CA SER A 86 -6.40 10.34 18.74
C SER A 86 -5.09 9.72 18.29
N ALA A 87 -3.97 9.98 18.99
CA ALA A 87 -2.68 9.36 18.68
C ALA A 87 -2.72 7.82 18.81
N ILE A 88 -3.31 7.32 19.89
CA ILE A 88 -3.48 5.87 20.12
C ILE A 88 -4.39 5.28 19.04
N PHE A 89 -5.52 5.93 18.75
CA PHE A 89 -6.45 5.50 17.71
C PHE A 89 -5.78 5.42 16.34
N PHE A 90 -5.10 6.47 15.88
CA PHE A 90 -4.40 6.46 14.61
C PHE A 90 -3.27 5.42 14.55
N THR A 91 -2.59 5.18 15.67
CA THR A 91 -1.55 4.13 15.76
C THR A 91 -2.15 2.74 15.57
N VAL A 92 -3.25 2.43 16.28
CA VAL A 92 -3.94 1.13 16.17
C VAL A 92 -4.51 0.92 14.78
N VAL A 93 -5.20 1.93 14.22
CA VAL A 93 -5.77 1.85 12.86
C VAL A 93 -4.67 1.67 11.81
N THR A 94 -3.57 2.44 11.92
CA THR A 94 -2.44 2.31 10.98
C THR A 94 -1.79 0.92 11.06
N PHE A 95 -1.70 0.34 12.26
CA PHE A 95 -1.18 -1.01 12.43
C PHE A 95 -2.07 -2.06 11.75
N ILE A 96 -3.38 -2.00 11.95
CA ILE A 96 -4.34 -2.93 11.30
C ILE A 96 -4.27 -2.79 9.78
N LEU A 97 -4.27 -1.55 9.28
CA LEU A 97 -4.14 -1.28 7.85
C LEU A 97 -2.81 -1.78 7.30
N ASN A 98 -1.71 -1.64 8.03
CA ASN A 98 -0.41 -2.14 7.60
C ASN A 98 -0.44 -3.66 7.37
N VAL A 99 -1.02 -4.43 8.30
CA VAL A 99 -1.21 -5.88 8.15
C VAL A 99 -2.09 -6.20 6.95
N ALA A 100 -3.19 -5.49 6.75
CA ALA A 100 -4.06 -5.67 5.59
C ALA A 100 -3.32 -5.42 4.27
N TRP A 101 -2.49 -4.37 4.19
CA TRP A 101 -1.71 -4.05 2.99
C TRP A 101 -0.55 -5.02 2.73
N MET A 102 -0.01 -5.67 3.77
CA MET A 102 0.92 -6.80 3.57
C MET A 102 0.22 -7.98 2.89
N LEU A 103 -1.01 -8.30 3.29
CA LEU A 103 -1.81 -9.34 2.63
C LEU A 103 -2.10 -8.96 1.17
N VAL A 104 -2.55 -7.72 0.92
CA VAL A 104 -2.78 -7.22 -0.45
C VAL A 104 -1.51 -7.34 -1.30
N SER A 105 -0.36 -6.94 -0.75
CA SER A 105 0.93 -7.07 -1.46
C SER A 105 1.25 -8.53 -1.79
N SER A 106 0.99 -9.46 -0.87
CA SER A 106 1.14 -10.89 -1.13
C SER A 106 0.21 -11.39 -2.24
N PHE A 107 -1.04 -10.92 -2.30
CA PHE A 107 -1.97 -11.29 -3.37
C PHE A 107 -1.57 -10.71 -4.73
N LEU A 108 -0.98 -9.51 -4.76
CA LEU A 108 -0.46 -8.89 -5.99
C LEU A 108 0.75 -9.62 -6.58
N ALA A 109 1.41 -10.51 -5.82
CA ALA A 109 2.44 -11.38 -6.37
C ALA A 109 1.87 -12.42 -7.36
N MET A 110 0.60 -12.83 -7.22
CA MET A 110 -0.06 -13.79 -8.10
C MET A 110 -0.10 -13.32 -9.57
N PRO A 111 -0.64 -12.12 -9.91
CA PRO A 111 -0.63 -11.64 -11.28
C PRO A 111 0.78 -11.39 -11.84
N ILE A 112 1.76 -11.06 -11.00
CA ILE A 112 3.16 -10.94 -11.43
C ILE A 112 3.72 -12.30 -11.84
N PHE A 113 3.44 -13.33 -11.05
CA PHE A 113 3.87 -14.69 -11.39
C PHE A 113 3.21 -15.19 -12.68
N LEU A 114 1.90 -14.92 -12.85
CA LEU A 114 1.21 -15.20 -14.11
C LEU A 114 1.87 -14.50 -15.29
N TRP A 115 2.21 -13.21 -15.14
CA TRP A 115 2.93 -12.47 -16.18
C TRP A 115 4.28 -13.10 -16.52
N ILE A 116 5.10 -13.48 -15.52
CA ILE A 116 6.40 -14.12 -15.76
C ILE A 116 6.23 -15.42 -16.55
N MET A 117 5.24 -16.24 -16.20
CA MET A 117 4.94 -17.48 -16.93
C MET A 117 4.51 -17.21 -18.37
N LEU A 118 3.60 -16.25 -18.58
CA LEU A 118 3.13 -15.89 -19.93
C LEU A 118 4.25 -15.30 -20.79
N MET A 119 5.14 -14.49 -20.19
CA MET A 119 6.28 -13.91 -20.88
C MET A 119 7.31 -14.97 -21.27
N SER A 120 7.51 -16.00 -20.43
CA SER A 120 8.36 -17.16 -20.77
C SER A 120 7.79 -17.92 -21.97
N ILE A 121 6.48 -18.18 -22.01
CA ILE A 121 5.82 -18.80 -23.16
C ILE A 121 5.98 -17.93 -24.42
N CYS A 122 5.74 -16.63 -24.32
CA CYS A 122 5.91 -15.69 -25.43
C CYS A 122 7.33 -15.70 -26.00
N ASN A 123 8.35 -15.73 -25.15
CA ASN A 123 9.73 -15.73 -25.63
C ASN A 123 10.15 -17.09 -26.24
N GLU A 124 9.76 -18.20 -25.64
CA GLU A 124 10.26 -19.53 -26.04
C GLU A 124 9.45 -20.17 -27.18
N GLU A 125 8.12 -19.98 -27.19
CA GLU A 125 7.20 -20.67 -28.11
C GLU A 125 6.68 -19.78 -29.25
N ILE A 126 6.79 -18.46 -29.12
CA ILE A 126 6.14 -17.51 -30.06
C ILE A 126 7.20 -16.64 -30.76
N LEU A 127 7.88 -15.77 -30.01
CA LEU A 127 8.78 -14.73 -30.56
C LEU A 127 10.06 -15.30 -31.21
N GLN A 128 10.54 -16.46 -30.78
CA GLN A 128 11.76 -17.09 -31.32
C GLN A 128 11.48 -18.14 -32.40
N LYS A 129 10.22 -18.41 -32.74
CA LYS A 129 9.84 -19.45 -33.71
C LYS A 129 9.48 -18.83 -35.06
N ASP A 130 9.75 -19.57 -36.12
CA ASP A 130 9.37 -19.18 -37.48
C ASP A 130 7.85 -19.28 -37.67
N THR A 131 7.32 -18.46 -38.58
CA THR A 131 5.87 -18.39 -38.91
C THR A 131 5.27 -19.74 -39.30
N TRP A 132 6.02 -20.63 -39.95
CA TRP A 132 5.56 -21.98 -40.32
C TRP A 132 5.29 -22.89 -39.12
N TYR A 133 5.98 -22.68 -37.99
CA TYR A 133 5.72 -23.39 -36.75
C TYR A 133 4.47 -22.84 -36.05
N LEU A 134 4.29 -21.51 -36.09
CA LEU A 134 3.12 -20.85 -35.51
C LEU A 134 1.80 -21.20 -36.21
N GLU A 135 1.81 -21.50 -37.51
CA GLU A 135 0.60 -21.92 -38.25
C GLU A 135 -0.05 -23.21 -37.71
N GLY A 136 0.72 -24.06 -37.02
CA GLY A 136 0.23 -25.28 -36.38
C GLY A 136 0.06 -25.17 -34.86
N TYR A 137 0.40 -24.03 -34.27
CA TYR A 137 0.40 -23.82 -32.82
C TYR A 137 -0.85 -23.05 -32.39
N CYS A 138 -1.58 -23.61 -31.42
CA CYS A 138 -2.75 -22.97 -30.84
C CYS A 138 -2.56 -22.77 -29.32
N LEU A 139 -2.47 -21.52 -28.88
CA LEU A 139 -2.38 -21.17 -27.47
C LEU A 139 -3.77 -21.23 -26.82
N ASN A 140 -3.96 -22.14 -25.86
CA ASN A 140 -5.23 -22.28 -25.15
C ASN A 140 -5.08 -22.04 -23.64
N LEU A 141 -5.67 -20.95 -23.14
CA LEU A 141 -5.61 -20.56 -21.71
C LEU A 141 -6.31 -21.55 -20.78
N SER A 142 -7.24 -22.35 -21.30
CA SER A 142 -7.89 -23.39 -20.51
C SER A 142 -6.92 -24.51 -20.12
N ARG A 143 -5.87 -24.79 -20.90
CA ARG A 143 -4.89 -25.83 -20.54
C ARG A 143 -4.02 -25.41 -19.35
N PHE A 144 -3.81 -24.11 -19.19
CA PHE A 144 -3.05 -23.52 -18.08
C PHE A 144 -3.91 -23.35 -16.82
N GLY A 145 -5.19 -23.72 -16.86
CA GLY A 145 -6.12 -23.54 -15.74
C GLY A 145 -6.42 -22.08 -15.41
N ILE A 146 -6.01 -21.14 -16.28
CA ILE A 146 -6.17 -19.71 -16.07
C ILE A 146 -7.64 -19.32 -16.23
N TYR A 147 -8.31 -19.84 -17.28
CA TYR A 147 -9.73 -19.58 -17.49
C TYR A 147 -10.35 -20.55 -18.51
N ARG A 148 -11.63 -20.90 -18.33
CA ARG A 148 -12.47 -21.59 -19.33
C ARG A 148 -13.64 -20.70 -19.68
N ASN A 149 -13.80 -20.38 -20.95
CA ASN A 149 -15.00 -19.71 -21.41
C ASN A 149 -16.17 -20.72 -21.40
N PHE A 150 -17.24 -20.40 -20.65
CA PHE A 150 -18.49 -21.16 -20.60
C PHE A 150 -19.59 -20.53 -21.46
N THR A 151 -19.27 -19.48 -22.24
CA THR A 151 -20.27 -18.79 -23.07
C THR A 151 -20.68 -19.70 -24.23
N GLU A 152 -21.95 -20.09 -24.26
CA GLU A 152 -22.53 -20.95 -25.30
C GLU A 152 -22.33 -20.33 -26.70
N GLY A 153 -21.63 -21.04 -27.59
CA GLY A 153 -21.60 -20.75 -29.03
C GLY A 153 -20.33 -20.09 -29.58
N LEU A 154 -19.38 -19.64 -28.74
CA LEU A 154 -18.07 -19.13 -29.19
C LEU A 154 -16.94 -19.97 -28.59
N ASP A 155 -16.53 -21.01 -29.32
CA ASP A 155 -15.46 -21.94 -28.92
C ASP A 155 -14.04 -21.36 -29.17
N GLN A 156 -13.87 -20.03 -29.11
CA GLN A 156 -12.58 -19.35 -29.25
C GLN A 156 -11.81 -19.33 -27.91
N ASN A 157 -11.56 -20.52 -27.36
CA ASN A 157 -10.69 -20.71 -26.19
C ASN A 157 -9.20 -20.78 -26.56
N ALA A 158 -8.89 -20.75 -27.86
CA ALA A 158 -7.53 -20.89 -28.37
C ALA A 158 -7.22 -19.85 -29.45
N LEU A 159 -6.01 -19.27 -29.38
CA LEU A 159 -5.43 -18.45 -30.45
C LEU A 159 -4.55 -19.32 -31.32
N CYS A 160 -4.89 -19.43 -32.60
CA CYS A 160 -4.12 -20.21 -33.58
C CYS A 160 -3.50 -19.33 -34.67
N THR A 161 -3.87 -18.06 -34.74
CA THR A 161 -3.39 -17.16 -35.78
C THR A 161 -2.05 -16.54 -35.36
N PRO A 162 -1.00 -16.58 -36.19
CA PRO A 162 0.31 -15.98 -35.85
C PRO A 162 0.23 -14.50 -35.48
N THR A 163 -0.68 -13.73 -36.10
CA THR A 163 -0.88 -12.30 -35.79
C THR A 163 -1.49 -12.10 -34.41
N GLU A 164 -2.59 -12.80 -34.09
CA GLU A 164 -3.24 -12.73 -32.78
C GLU A 164 -2.29 -13.19 -31.66
N LEU A 165 -1.41 -14.16 -31.96
CA LEU A 165 -0.42 -14.65 -31.02
C LEU A 165 0.70 -13.63 -30.74
N GLY A 166 1.08 -12.84 -31.75
CA GLY A 166 1.98 -11.69 -31.59
C GLY A 166 1.35 -10.59 -30.75
N ASP A 167 0.11 -10.21 -31.06
CA ASP A 167 -0.65 -9.19 -30.33
C ASP A 167 -0.83 -9.59 -28.85
N PHE A 168 -1.07 -10.88 -28.57
CA PHE A 168 -1.12 -11.41 -27.21
C PHE A 168 0.16 -11.10 -26.42
N CYS A 169 1.32 -11.37 -27.03
CA CYS A 169 2.60 -11.16 -26.39
C CYS A 169 2.92 -9.67 -26.20
N GLU A 170 2.51 -8.81 -27.13
CA GLU A 170 2.63 -7.36 -26.97
C GLU A 170 1.77 -6.84 -25.79
N HIS A 171 0.53 -7.32 -25.65
CA HIS A 171 -0.32 -6.95 -24.51
C HIS A 171 0.24 -7.48 -23.18
N VAL A 172 0.78 -8.69 -23.16
CA VAL A 172 1.42 -9.28 -21.97
C VAL A 172 2.67 -8.50 -21.57
N ASP A 173 3.52 -8.13 -22.54
CA ASP A 173 4.73 -7.34 -22.31
C ASP A 173 4.40 -5.95 -21.74
N ASN A 174 3.37 -5.29 -22.28
CA ASN A 174 2.90 -3.99 -21.79
C ASN A 174 2.20 -4.05 -20.42
N ALA A 175 1.51 -5.15 -20.10
CA ALA A 175 0.80 -5.30 -18.82
C ALA A 175 1.74 -5.57 -17.64
N GLY A 176 2.83 -6.30 -17.86
CA GLY A 176 3.79 -6.71 -16.82
C GLY A 176 4.38 -5.57 -15.98
N PRO A 177 5.00 -4.56 -16.61
CA PRO A 177 5.55 -3.40 -15.93
C PRO A 177 4.51 -2.68 -15.08
N MET A 178 3.25 -2.62 -15.49
CA MET A 178 2.18 -1.98 -14.72
C MET A 178 1.86 -2.77 -13.43
N TYR A 179 1.81 -4.10 -13.49
CA TYR A 179 1.61 -4.95 -12.30
C TYR A 179 2.79 -4.87 -11.33
N THR A 180 4.03 -4.88 -11.84
CA THR A 180 5.22 -4.76 -11.00
C THR A 180 5.31 -3.40 -10.31
N LEU A 181 4.97 -2.31 -11.02
CA LEU A 181 4.89 -0.98 -10.41
C LEU A 181 3.73 -0.87 -9.40
N ALA A 182 2.61 -1.54 -9.63
CA ALA A 182 1.53 -1.62 -8.63
C ALA A 182 2.00 -2.30 -7.34
N PHE A 183 2.72 -3.43 -7.46
CA PHE A 183 3.32 -4.10 -6.31
C PHE A 183 4.37 -3.22 -5.60
N ALA A 184 5.22 -2.51 -6.35
CA ALA A 184 6.14 -1.54 -5.76
C ALA A 184 5.39 -0.42 -5.00
N GLY A 185 4.28 0.06 -5.57
CA GLY A 185 3.37 1.02 -4.93
C GLY A 185 2.79 0.51 -3.62
N SER A 186 2.34 -0.74 -3.57
CA SER A 186 1.82 -1.35 -2.34
C SER A 186 2.90 -1.49 -1.26
N LEU A 187 4.14 -1.82 -1.64
CA LEU A 187 5.28 -1.84 -0.72
C LEU A 187 5.61 -0.44 -0.17
N LEU A 188 5.55 0.61 -1.00
CA LEU A 188 5.73 1.99 -0.54
C LEU A 188 4.64 2.41 0.45
N ILE A 189 3.40 1.95 0.28
CA ILE A 189 2.32 2.16 1.25
C ILE A 189 2.68 1.50 2.59
N VAL A 190 3.11 0.23 2.58
CA VAL A 190 3.54 -0.50 3.79
C VAL A 190 4.70 0.22 4.48
N LEU A 191 5.75 0.59 3.73
CA LEU A 191 6.90 1.33 4.25
C LEU A 191 6.50 2.69 4.82
N GLY A 192 5.58 3.39 4.16
CA GLY A 192 5.02 4.66 4.64
C GLY A 192 4.31 4.53 5.98
N MET A 193 3.49 3.48 6.15
CA MET A 193 2.81 3.21 7.42
C MET A 193 3.78 2.81 8.53
N VAL A 194 4.76 1.95 8.24
CA VAL A 194 5.81 1.59 9.22
C VAL A 194 6.59 2.82 9.67
N SER A 195 6.97 3.69 8.73
CA SER A 195 7.69 4.94 9.03
C SER A 195 6.86 5.85 9.96
N PHE A 196 5.54 5.92 9.74
CA PHE A 196 4.64 6.67 10.63
C PHE A 196 4.58 6.04 12.03
N LEU A 197 4.44 4.72 12.14
CA LEU A 197 4.40 4.01 13.42
C LEU A 197 5.70 4.19 14.22
N ILE A 198 6.85 4.12 13.56
CA ILE A 198 8.17 4.40 14.17
C ILE A 198 8.21 5.83 14.72
N THR A 199 7.74 6.80 13.94
CA THR A 199 7.70 8.21 14.36
C THR A 199 6.83 8.40 15.60
N MET A 200 5.65 7.76 15.63
CA MET A 200 4.74 7.78 16.78
C MET A 200 5.34 7.10 18.01
N ALA A 201 6.02 5.96 17.84
CA ALA A 201 6.69 5.26 18.92
C ALA A 201 7.82 6.10 19.53
N THR A 202 8.65 6.72 18.70
CA THR A 202 9.73 7.63 19.17
C THR A 202 9.16 8.84 19.90
N ASN A 203 8.09 9.44 19.37
CA ASN A 203 7.41 10.56 20.03
C ASN A 203 6.83 10.15 21.39
N TYR A 204 6.24 8.95 21.47
CA TYR A 204 5.72 8.40 22.72
C TYR A 204 6.84 8.19 23.76
N GLN A 205 7.96 7.57 23.37
CA GLN A 205 9.11 7.39 24.26
C GLN A 205 9.67 8.73 24.74
N ARG A 206 9.86 9.70 23.84
CA ARG A 206 10.37 11.02 24.19
C ARG A 206 9.48 11.74 25.21
N ILE A 207 8.15 11.70 25.02
CA ILE A 207 7.21 12.31 25.96
C ILE A 207 7.32 11.61 27.32
N LYS A 208 7.33 10.27 27.34
CA LYS A 208 7.46 9.48 28.56
C LYS A 208 8.74 9.82 29.32
N THR A 209 9.90 9.80 28.65
CA THR A 209 11.19 10.14 29.25
C THR A 209 11.22 11.59 29.76
N SER A 210 10.60 12.54 29.04
CA SER A 210 10.52 13.93 29.50
C SER A 210 9.64 14.09 30.75
N GLN A 211 8.57 13.30 30.87
CA GLN A 211 7.71 13.30 32.06
C GLN A 211 8.47 12.74 33.25
N GLU A 212 9.12 11.58 33.11
CA GLU A 212 9.95 10.97 34.15
C GLU A 212 11.03 11.95 34.63
N LEU A 213 11.75 12.61 33.72
CA LEU A 213 12.78 13.60 34.08
C LEU A 213 12.20 14.81 34.84
N THR A 214 10.98 15.24 34.51
CA THR A 214 10.30 16.34 35.20
C THR A 214 9.89 15.94 36.62
N GLU A 215 9.40 14.71 36.79
CA GLU A 215 9.04 14.14 38.09
C GLU A 215 10.29 14.00 38.99
N TYR A 216 11.40 13.49 38.44
CA TYR A 216 12.68 13.42 39.16
C TYR A 216 13.19 14.81 39.59
N ARG A 217 13.13 15.81 38.71
CA ARG A 217 13.57 17.17 39.02
C ARG A 217 12.72 17.81 40.14
N ASN A 218 11.41 17.65 40.08
CA ASN A 218 10.50 18.17 41.10
C ASN A 218 10.74 17.52 42.47
N ALA A 219 11.05 16.22 42.51
CA ALA A 219 11.38 15.52 43.75
C ALA A 219 12.67 16.07 44.38
N VAL A 220 13.73 16.27 43.58
CA VAL A 220 15.00 16.83 44.04
C VAL A 220 14.86 18.27 44.54
N ASP A 221 14.10 19.12 43.84
CA ASP A 221 13.87 20.52 44.27
C ASP A 221 13.13 20.59 45.63
N LEU A 222 12.25 19.62 45.90
CA LEU A 222 11.52 19.51 47.16
C LEU A 222 12.44 19.11 48.33
N GLU A 223 13.34 18.14 48.11
CA GLU A 223 14.36 17.75 49.09
C GLU A 223 15.34 18.89 49.41
N LEU A 224 15.75 19.66 48.40
CA LEU A 224 16.62 20.82 48.58
C LEU A 224 15.95 21.90 49.45
N THR A 225 14.66 22.16 49.18
CA THR A 225 13.87 23.16 49.91
C THR A 225 13.74 22.77 51.40
N ASP A 226 13.43 21.50 51.69
CA ASP A 226 13.33 21.02 53.09
C ASP A 226 14.66 21.16 53.84
N THR A 227 15.78 20.83 53.18
CA THR A 227 17.11 20.94 53.79
C THR A 227 17.45 22.39 54.14
N THR A 228 17.17 23.33 53.23
CA THR A 228 17.40 24.77 53.49
C THR A 228 16.53 25.33 54.61
N MET A 229 15.29 24.85 54.75
CA MET A 229 14.40 25.25 55.85
C MET A 229 14.89 24.75 57.21
N ILE A 230 15.45 23.53 57.26
CA ILE A 230 16.05 22.97 58.49
C ILE A 230 17.29 23.76 58.90
N GLU A 231 18.18 24.11 57.95
CA GLU A 231 19.35 24.95 58.24
C GLU A 231 18.96 26.34 58.72
N SER A 232 17.96 26.97 58.09
CA SER A 232 17.45 28.28 58.49
C SER A 232 16.87 28.27 59.90
N ARG A 233 16.22 27.18 60.32
CA ARG A 233 15.69 27.02 61.68
C ARG A 233 16.80 26.91 62.72
N LYS A 234 17.86 26.14 62.43
CA LYS A 234 19.03 26.03 63.32
C LYS A 234 19.78 27.34 63.53
N HIS A 235 19.68 28.28 62.59
CA HIS A 235 20.40 29.55 62.69
C HIS A 235 19.70 30.59 63.58
N TYR A 236 18.45 30.33 63.97
CA TYR A 236 17.61 31.23 64.76
C TYR A 236 17.44 30.80 66.24
N ASP A 237 17.92 29.59 66.57
CA ASP A 237 18.02 29.04 67.94
C ASP A 237 19.46 29.23 68.47
#